data_AF-A0A286EN99-F1
#
_entry.id   AF-A0A286EN99-F1
#
_cell.length_a   1.000
_cell.length_b   1.000
_cell.length_c   1.000
_cell.angle_alpha   90.00
_cell.angle_beta   90.00
_cell.angle_gamma   90.00
#
_symmetry.space_group_name_H-M   'P 1'
#
loop_
_entity.id
_entity.type
_entity.pdbx_description
1 polymer ?
#
loop_
_entity_poly.entity_id
_entity_poly.type
_entity_poly.pdbx_seq_one_letter_code
_entity_poly.pdbx_strand_id
1 'polypeptide(L)'
;MTGAFNTEAATMAQAATRVTDVNHTISTELRTLFSSVEAVQAHWSGQAAASFQQLMARWNEDSLKLNQALAGISEQIAQSGKAYHASDESNQSAIRSAGSGLNL
;
A
#
# COMPACT_ATOMS: atom_id res chain seq x y z
N MET A 1 2.84 -19.19 -16.35
CA MET A 1 2.05 -18.58 -15.24
C MET A 1 2.83 -17.54 -14.43
N THR A 2 4.18 -17.57 -14.41
CA THR A 2 5.03 -16.55 -13.76
C THR A 2 4.83 -15.12 -14.28
N GLY A 3 4.55 -14.96 -15.58
CA GLY A 3 4.29 -13.65 -16.19
C GLY A 3 3.06 -12.94 -15.62
N ALA A 4 1.96 -13.66 -15.40
CA ALA A 4 0.72 -13.09 -14.87
C ALA A 4 0.89 -12.58 -13.44
N PHE A 5 1.54 -13.38 -12.58
CA PHE A 5 1.85 -12.98 -11.19
C PHE A 5 2.74 -11.71 -11.15
N ASN A 6 3.77 -11.65 -11.97
CA ASN A 6 4.64 -10.47 -12.04
C ASN A 6 3.89 -9.21 -12.50
N THR A 7 2.95 -9.34 -13.44
CA THR A 7 2.10 -8.22 -13.87
C THR A 7 1.18 -7.75 -12.76
N GLU A 8 0.50 -8.67 -12.07
CA GLU A 8 -0.39 -8.33 -10.93
C GLU A 8 0.38 -7.66 -9.79
N ALA A 9 1.56 -8.18 -9.44
CA ALA A 9 2.44 -7.59 -8.44
C ALA A 9 2.86 -6.16 -8.81
N ALA A 10 3.23 -5.91 -10.07
CA ALA A 10 3.58 -4.59 -10.55
C ALA A 10 2.38 -3.62 -10.51
N THR A 11 1.18 -4.09 -10.88
CA THR A 11 -0.06 -3.29 -10.79
C THR A 11 -0.38 -2.93 -9.33
N MET A 12 -0.25 -3.88 -8.40
CA MET A 12 -0.48 -3.62 -6.97
C MET A 12 0.55 -2.62 -6.41
N ALA A 13 1.82 -2.73 -6.77
CA ALA A 13 2.85 -1.77 -6.37
C ALA A 13 2.55 -0.36 -6.88
N GLN A 14 2.12 -0.23 -8.14
CA GLN A 14 1.74 1.05 -8.72
C GLN A 14 0.51 1.66 -8.02
N ALA A 15 -0.49 0.83 -7.69
CA ALA A 15 -1.66 1.26 -6.93
C ALA A 15 -1.27 1.76 -5.53
N ALA A 16 -0.37 1.06 -4.84
CA ALA A 16 0.12 1.46 -3.52
C ALA A 16 0.85 2.81 -3.55
N THR A 17 1.72 3.03 -4.55
CA THR A 17 2.38 4.34 -4.75
C THR A 17 1.34 5.44 -4.94
N ARG A 18 0.37 5.22 -5.84
CA ARG A 18 -0.68 6.22 -6.11
C ARG A 18 -1.52 6.55 -4.88
N VAL A 19 -1.86 5.54 -4.07
CA VAL A 19 -2.61 5.76 -2.83
C VAL A 19 -1.78 6.57 -1.82
N THR A 20 -0.48 6.29 -1.72
CA THR A 20 0.45 7.04 -0.85
C THR A 20 0.55 8.49 -1.31
N ASP A 21 0.66 8.75 -2.61
CA ASP A 21 0.70 10.09 -3.17
C ASP A 21 -0.57 10.88 -2.85
N VAL A 22 -1.75 10.27 -3.08
CA VAL A 22 -3.05 10.88 -2.75
C VAL A 22 -3.17 11.18 -1.26
N ASN A 23 -2.70 10.27 -0.39
CA ASN A 23 -2.67 10.50 1.05
C ASN A 23 -1.83 11.73 1.42
N HIS A 24 -0.66 11.89 0.80
CA HIS A 24 0.22 13.04 1.00
C HIS A 24 -0.43 14.35 0.52
N THR A 25 -1.09 14.32 -0.64
CA THR A 25 -1.83 15.47 -1.18
C THR A 25 -2.93 15.91 -0.21
N ILE A 26 -3.80 15.00 0.24
CA ILE A 26 -4.90 15.34 1.15
C ILE A 26 -4.34 15.89 2.49
N SER A 27 -3.27 15.28 3.01
CA SER A 27 -2.62 15.76 4.24
C SER A 27 -2.05 17.18 4.10
N THR A 28 -1.64 17.58 2.89
CA THR A 28 -1.14 18.93 2.61
C THR A 28 -2.28 19.93 2.44
N GLU A 29 -3.36 19.54 1.77
CA GLU A 29 -4.57 20.35 1.61
C GLU A 29 -5.22 20.64 2.97
N LEU A 30 -5.35 19.63 3.84
CA LEU A 30 -5.90 19.81 5.19
C LEU A 30 -5.05 20.78 6.02
N ARG A 31 -3.71 20.70 5.94
CA ARG A 31 -2.83 21.64 6.64
C ARG A 31 -2.97 23.07 6.12
N THR A 32 -3.11 23.23 4.80
CA THR A 32 -3.36 24.55 4.18
C THR A 32 -4.71 25.12 4.64
N LEU A 33 -5.74 24.29 4.67
CA LEU A 33 -7.06 24.67 5.15
C LEU A 33 -7.00 25.11 6.61
N PHE A 34 -6.29 24.39 7.47
CA PHE A 34 -6.10 24.75 8.87
C PHE A 34 -5.41 26.11 9.04
N SER A 35 -4.30 26.34 8.35
CA SER A 35 -3.59 27.62 8.42
C SER A 35 -4.47 28.78 7.95
N SER A 36 -5.32 28.55 6.94
CA SER A 36 -6.30 29.53 6.47
C SER A 36 -7.37 29.80 7.53
N VAL A 37 -7.85 28.77 8.25
CA VAL A 37 -8.79 28.90 9.36
C VAL A 37 -8.20 29.78 10.48
N GLU A 38 -6.96 29.52 10.87
CA GLU A 38 -6.26 30.29 11.91
C GLU A 38 -6.10 31.77 11.52
N ALA A 39 -5.87 32.08 10.25
CA ALA A 39 -5.75 33.47 9.78
C ALA A 39 -7.06 34.28 9.90
N VAL A 40 -8.22 33.62 9.90
CA VAL A 40 -9.56 34.26 9.98
C VAL A 40 -10.15 34.14 11.40
N GLN A 41 -9.28 33.96 12.41
CA GLN A 41 -9.57 33.62 13.81
C GLN A 41 -10.75 34.36 14.46
N ALA A 42 -10.97 35.63 14.09
CA ALA A 42 -11.99 36.49 14.66
C ALA A 42 -13.44 36.01 14.43
N HIS A 43 -13.69 35.21 13.37
CA HIS A 43 -15.05 34.81 12.99
C HIS A 43 -15.32 33.30 13.06
N TRP A 44 -14.29 32.46 13.16
CA TRP A 44 -14.43 31.00 13.11
C TRP A 44 -14.05 30.26 14.42
N SER A 45 -13.72 31.01 15.47
CA SER A 45 -13.38 30.49 16.79
C SER A 45 -14.54 29.74 17.47
N GLY A 46 -14.23 28.65 18.17
CA GLY A 46 -15.18 27.87 18.98
C GLY A 46 -15.51 26.51 18.41
N GLN A 47 -16.58 26.39 17.62
CA GLN A 47 -17.13 25.09 17.22
C GLN A 47 -16.50 24.54 15.92
N ALA A 48 -16.19 25.41 14.95
CA ALA A 48 -15.60 24.96 13.69
C ALA A 48 -14.15 24.48 13.85
N ALA A 49 -13.35 25.19 14.66
CA ALA A 49 -12.00 24.76 15.01
C ALA A 49 -11.98 23.39 15.69
N ALA A 50 -12.90 23.14 16.62
CA ALA A 50 -13.01 21.84 17.31
C ALA A 50 -13.37 20.71 16.33
N SER A 51 -14.36 20.92 15.45
CA SER A 51 -14.73 19.93 14.42
C SER A 51 -13.57 19.65 13.46
N PHE A 52 -12.80 20.68 13.09
CA PHE A 52 -11.64 20.50 12.22
C PHE A 52 -10.51 19.71 12.91
N GLN A 53 -10.23 19.99 14.18
CA GLN A 53 -9.27 19.21 14.96
C GLN A 53 -9.67 17.73 15.06
N GLN A 54 -10.97 17.45 15.25
CA GLN A 54 -11.49 16.08 15.23
C GLN A 54 -11.33 15.42 13.87
N LEU A 55 -11.62 16.15 12.78
CA LEU A 55 -11.39 15.66 11.42
C LEU A 55 -9.93 15.32 11.18
N MET A 56 -9.00 16.19 11.59
CA MET A 56 -7.56 15.95 11.47
C MET A 56 -7.09 14.75 12.28
N ALA A 57 -7.57 14.59 13.51
CA ALA A 57 -7.24 13.44 14.34
C ALA A 57 -7.68 12.12 13.68
N ARG A 58 -8.93 12.08 13.20
CA ARG A 58 -9.49 10.91 12.50
C ARG A 58 -8.76 10.64 11.18
N TRP A 59 -8.47 11.68 10.41
CA TRP A 59 -7.70 11.56 9.16
C TRP A 59 -6.32 10.97 9.40
N ASN A 60 -5.60 11.41 10.44
CA ASN A 60 -4.29 10.87 10.78
C ASN A 60 -4.37 9.38 11.15
N GLU A 61 -5.39 8.98 11.90
CA GLU A 61 -5.63 7.58 12.26
C GLU A 61 -5.91 6.73 11.01
N ASP A 62 -6.81 7.19 10.13
CA ASP A 62 -7.19 6.48 8.91
C ASP A 62 -6.02 6.40 7.92
N SER A 63 -5.20 7.46 7.84
CA SER A 63 -3.98 7.49 7.03
C SER A 63 -2.93 6.50 7.52
N LEU A 64 -2.75 6.37 8.84
CA LEU A 64 -1.84 5.39 9.41
C LEU A 64 -2.29 3.96 9.09
N LYS A 65 -3.58 3.66 9.27
CA LYS A 65 -4.17 2.35 8.93
C LYS A 65 -4.00 2.02 7.46
N LEU A 66 -4.21 3.00 6.58
CA LEU A 66 -4.01 2.84 5.14
C LEU A 66 -2.56 2.48 4.82
N ASN A 67 -1.60 3.23 5.35
CA ASN A 67 -0.18 2.95 5.13
C ASN A 67 0.23 1.57 5.65
N GLN A 68 -0.27 1.16 6.82
CA GLN A 68 -0.03 -0.18 7.36
C GLN A 68 -0.62 -1.29 6.48
N ALA A 69 -1.84 -1.11 5.99
CA ALA A 69 -2.48 -2.06 5.08
C ALA A 69 -1.69 -2.20 3.77
N LEU A 70 -1.23 -1.09 3.18
CA LEU A 70 -0.38 -1.10 1.98
C LEU A 70 0.95 -1.83 2.21
N ALA A 71 1.59 -1.58 3.36
CA ALA A 71 2.82 -2.28 3.73
C ALA A 71 2.59 -3.80 3.87
N GLY A 72 1.49 -4.20 4.50
CA GLY A 72 1.11 -5.61 4.64
C GLY A 72 0.85 -6.29 3.29
N ILE A 73 0.14 -5.61 2.38
CA ILE A 73 -0.11 -6.11 1.02
C ILE A 73 1.22 -6.29 0.27
N SER A 74 2.13 -5.31 0.34
CA SER A 74 3.45 -5.39 -0.29
C SER A 74 4.25 -6.61 0.19
N GLU A 75 4.27 -6.85 1.50
CA GLU A 75 4.93 -8.01 2.09
C GLU A 75 4.28 -9.33 1.63
N GLN A 76 2.94 -9.40 1.59
CA GLN A 76 2.22 -10.58 1.13
C GLN A 76 2.52 -10.92 -0.33
N ILE A 77 2.63 -9.91 -1.21
CA ILE A 77 3.02 -10.07 -2.61
C ILE A 77 4.45 -10.61 -2.69
N ALA A 78 5.38 -10.01 -1.95
CA ALA A 78 6.78 -10.43 -1.94
C ALA A 78 6.94 -11.89 -1.48
N GLN A 79 6.20 -12.29 -0.44
CA GLN A 79 6.17 -13.67 0.05
C GLN A 79 5.57 -14.63 -0.98
N SER A 80 4.47 -14.24 -1.61
CA SER A 80 3.82 -15.06 -2.65
C SER A 80 4.74 -15.29 -3.84
N GLY A 81 5.50 -14.27 -4.26
CA GLY A 81 6.49 -14.39 -5.33
C GLY A 81 7.61 -15.36 -4.99
N LYS A 82 8.18 -15.26 -3.78
CA LYS A 82 9.23 -16.18 -3.31
C LYS A 82 8.72 -17.63 -3.25
N ALA A 83 7.52 -17.84 -2.70
CA ALA A 83 6.91 -19.17 -2.61
C ALA A 83 6.66 -19.76 -4.00
N TYR A 84 6.21 -18.95 -4.96
CA TYR A 84 5.97 -19.40 -6.33
C TYR A 84 7.28 -19.77 -7.05
N HIS A 85 8.34 -18.97 -6.90
CA HIS A 85 9.66 -19.28 -7.46
C HIS A 85 10.26 -20.57 -6.89
N ALA A 86 10.19 -20.75 -5.57
CA ALA A 86 10.68 -21.97 -4.92
C ALA A 86 9.93 -23.22 -5.40
N SER A 87 8.60 -23.12 -5.58
CA SER A 87 7.78 -24.22 -6.09
C SER A 87 8.11 -24.57 -7.55
N ASP A 88 8.35 -23.56 -8.39
CA ASP A 88 8.76 -23.77 -9.79
C ASP A 88 10.13 -24.46 -9.89
N GLU A 89 11.12 -24.02 -9.11
CA GLU A 89 12.46 -24.62 -9.07
C GLU A 89 12.43 -26.07 -8.57
N SER A 90 11.63 -26.35 -7.54
CA SER A 90 11.40 -27.69 -7.03
C SER A 90 10.77 -28.60 -8.10
N ASN A 91 9.74 -28.11 -8.80
CA ASN A 91 9.08 -28.87 -9.87
C ASN A 91 10.02 -29.15 -11.05
N GLN A 92 10.81 -28.15 -11.46
CA GLN A 92 11.82 -28.34 -12.52
C GLN A 92 12.86 -29.38 -12.11
N SER A 93 13.33 -29.34 -10.86
CA SER A 93 14.30 -30.30 -10.32
C SER A 93 13.72 -31.73 -10.28
N ALA A 94 12.47 -31.86 -9.83
CA ALA A 94 11.76 -33.14 -9.84
C ALA A 94 11.60 -33.70 -11.26
N ILE A 95 11.20 -32.88 -12.24
CA ILE A 95 11.08 -33.30 -13.65
C ILE A 95 12.44 -33.72 -14.21
N ARG A 96 13.51 -32.96 -13.96
CA ARG A 96 14.87 -33.34 -14.40
C ARG A 96 15.28 -34.69 -13.83
N SER A 97 15.03 -34.92 -12.53
CA SER A 97 15.35 -36.20 -11.87
C SER A 97 14.54 -37.38 -12.42
N ALA A 98 13.24 -37.18 -12.71
CA ALA A 98 12.39 -38.19 -13.31
C ALA A 98 12.81 -38.51 -14.75
N GLY A 99 13.17 -37.50 -15.55
CA GLY A 99 13.68 -37.66 -16.91
C GLY A 99 15.02 -38.40 -16.96
N SER A 100 15.90 -38.17 -15.99
CA SER A 100 17.16 -38.94 -15.87
C SER A 100 16.94 -40.41 -15.51
N GLY A 101 15.87 -40.74 -14.79
CA GLY A 101 15.50 -42.12 -14.44
C GLY A 101 14.86 -42.92 -15.58
N LEU A 102 14.42 -42.25 -16.65
CA LEU A 102 13.78 -42.85 -17.82
C LEU A 102 14.75 -43.08 -19.00
N ASN A 103 16.03 -42.74 -18.83
CA ASN A 103 17.09 -43.03 -19.79
C ASN A 103 17.85 -44.31 -19.38
N LEU A 104 17.13 -45.44 -19.49
CA LEU A 104 17.62 -46.83 -19.47
C LEU A 104 16.83 -47.62 -20.51
#